data_AF-A0A9D9BNE5-F1
#
_entry.id   AF-A0A9D9BNE5-F1
#
_cell.length_a   1.000
_cell.length_b   1.000
_cell.length_c   1.000
_cell.angle_alpha   90.00
_cell.angle_beta   90.00
_cell.angle_gamma   90.00
#
_symmetry.space_group_name_H-M   'P 1'
#
loop_
_entity.id
_entity.type
_entity.pdbx_description
1 polymer ?
#
loop_
_entity_poly.entity_id
_entity_poly.type
_entity_poly.pdbx_seq_one_letter_code
_entity_poly.pdbx_strand_id
1 'polypeptide(L)'
;MRLNLDVSLFSVVCELGNCLYVPETDLDDMQLDQIIDDIGKGQLENVRAVLEFNPAEGWCNDITADVLAAVPGEDDELHDDDDLADYASERIDGRRAGVKVRVAA
;
A
#
# COMPACT_ATOMS: atom_id res chain seq x y z
N MET A 1 30.72 6.43 3.35
CA MET A 1 29.87 6.04 4.49
C MET A 1 29.47 4.59 4.27
N ARG A 2 29.76 3.66 5.18
CA ARG A 2 29.21 2.29 5.09
C ARG A 2 27.81 2.34 5.70
N LEU A 3 26.78 2.18 4.88
CA LEU A 3 25.44 1.95 5.38
C LEU A 3 25.43 0.60 6.09
N ASN A 4 24.93 0.57 7.32
CA ASN A 4 24.64 -0.68 7.99
C ASN A 4 23.38 -1.25 7.34
N LEU A 5 23.56 -2.29 6.51
CA LEU A 5 22.51 -2.92 5.72
C LEU A 5 21.90 -4.13 6.43
N ASP A 6 22.32 -4.40 7.67
CA ASP A 6 21.75 -5.46 8.50
C ASP A 6 20.50 -4.93 9.22
N VAL A 7 19.47 -4.68 8.42
CA VAL A 7 18.14 -4.21 8.84
C VAL A 7 17.08 -4.84 7.93
N SER A 8 15.87 -5.03 8.46
CA SER A 8 14.71 -5.36 7.63
C SER A 8 14.28 -4.13 6.85
N LEU A 9 14.29 -4.23 5.52
CA LEU A 9 13.73 -3.25 4.60
C LEU A 9 12.46 -3.81 3.99
N PHE A 10 11.56 -2.91 3.63
CA PHE A 10 10.27 -3.28 3.07
C PHE A 10 10.09 -2.67 1.69
N SER A 11 9.63 -3.47 0.74
CA SER A 11 9.33 -3.04 -0.63
C SER A 11 7.90 -3.39 -0.97
N VAL A 12 7.23 -2.47 -1.64
CA VAL A 12 5.83 -2.64 -2.07
C VAL A 12 5.81 -2.82 -3.59
N VAL A 13 5.02 -3.77 -4.06
CA VAL A 13 4.75 -3.95 -5.48
C VAL A 13 3.34 -3.46 -5.74
N CYS A 14 3.22 -2.41 -6.56
CA CYS A 14 1.94 -1.84 -6.97
C CYS A 14 1.64 -2.20 -8.42
N GLU A 15 0.34 -2.21 -8.77
CA GLU A 15 -0.14 -2.43 -10.13
C GLU A 15 -0.66 -1.11 -10.72
N LEU A 16 -0.07 -0.67 -11.83
CA LEU A 16 -0.58 0.45 -12.62
C LEU A 16 -1.08 -0.07 -13.96
N GLY A 17 -2.38 -0.34 -14.03
CA GLY A 17 -3.06 -0.83 -15.23
C GLY A 17 -2.68 -2.27 -15.58
N ASN A 18 -1.59 -2.45 -16.33
CA ASN A 18 -1.12 -3.78 -16.77
C ASN A 18 0.39 -3.97 -16.53
N CYS A 19 0.98 -3.09 -15.72
CA CYS A 19 2.38 -3.09 -15.35
C CYS A 19 2.51 -3.18 -13.82
N LEU A 20 3.43 -4.03 -13.37
CA LEU A 20 3.86 -4.09 -11.98
C LEU A 20 5.05 -3.14 -11.81
N TYR A 21 5.00 -2.30 -10.80
CA TYR A 21 6.10 -1.42 -10.46
C TYR A 21 6.36 -1.44 -8.96
N VAL A 22 7.59 -1.12 -8.60
CA VAL A 22 7.99 -0.87 -7.22
C VAL A 22 8.15 0.65 -7.12
N PRO A 23 7.40 1.33 -6.24
CA PRO A 23 7.60 2.76 -6.02
C PRO A 23 9.01 2.97 -5.45
N GLU A 24 9.67 4.02 -5.96
CA GLU A 24 10.97 4.42 -5.42
C GLU A 24 10.74 5.14 -4.09
N THR A 25 11.09 4.49 -2.99
CA THR A 25 11.06 5.06 -1.64
C THR A 25 12.48 5.27 -1.14
N ASP A 26 12.68 6.36 -0.38
CA ASP A 26 13.94 6.57 0.32
C ASP A 26 14.11 5.53 1.43
N LEU A 27 15.36 5.20 1.76
CA LEU A 27 15.67 4.18 2.78
C LEU A 27 15.05 4.49 4.15
N ASP A 28 14.89 5.77 4.48
CA ASP A 28 14.29 6.21 5.74
C ASP A 28 12.78 5.89 5.81
N ASP A 29 12.12 5.82 4.65
CA ASP A 29 10.69 5.56 4.47
C ASP A 29 10.37 4.09 4.20
N MET A 30 11.39 3.23 4.00
CA MET A 30 11.24 1.78 3.82
C MET A 30 10.98 1.05 5.16
N GLN A 31 10.14 1.62 6.02
CA GLN A 31 9.74 1.05 7.31
C GLN A 31 8.31 0.52 7.23
N LEU A 32 8.03 -0.55 7.98
CA LEU A 32 6.72 -1.20 7.99
C LEU A 32 5.59 -0.23 8.36
N ASP A 33 5.80 0.56 9.41
CA ASP A 33 4.78 1.49 9.92
C ASP A 33 4.44 2.57 8.88
N GLN A 34 5.45 3.07 8.15
CA GLN A 34 5.26 4.07 7.10
C GLN A 34 4.50 3.47 5.91
N ILE A 35 4.83 2.25 5.50
CA ILE A 35 4.10 1.56 4.41
C ILE A 35 2.65 1.31 4.80
N ILE A 36 2.37 0.88 6.04
CA ILE A 36 0.99 0.68 6.51
C ILE A 36 0.22 2.01 6.48
N ASP A 37 0.84 3.10 6.94
CA ASP A 37 0.26 4.43 6.91
C ASP A 37 0.03 4.96 5.48
N ASP A 38 0.97 4.73 4.57
CA ASP A 38 0.86 5.14 3.16
C ASP A 38 -0.22 4.35 2.40
N ILE A 39 -0.38 3.06 2.71
CA ILE A 39 -1.49 2.25 2.20
C ILE A 39 -2.82 2.75 2.79
N GLY A 40 -2.88 2.98 4.10
CA GLY A 40 -4.08 3.49 4.78
C GLY A 40 -4.51 4.89 4.31
N LYS A 41 -3.55 5.75 3.97
CA LYS A 41 -3.81 7.09 3.41
C LYS A 41 -4.08 7.10 1.90
N GLY A 42 -4.05 5.93 1.25
CA GLY A 42 -4.25 5.79 -0.19
C GLY A 42 -3.14 6.40 -1.06
N GLN A 43 -1.94 6.65 -0.50
CA GLN A 43 -0.77 7.06 -1.29
C GLN A 43 -0.22 5.90 -2.13
N LEU A 44 -0.41 4.67 -1.65
CA LEU A 44 -0.07 3.43 -2.35
C LEU A 44 -1.33 2.71 -2.81
N GLU A 45 -1.67 2.86 -4.09
CA GLU A 45 -2.84 2.23 -4.69
C GLU A 45 -2.49 0.88 -5.34
N ASN A 46 -3.47 -0.03 -5.39
CA ASN A 46 -3.36 -1.34 -6.06
C ASN A 46 -2.14 -2.16 -5.61
N VAL A 47 -1.90 -2.24 -4.29
CA VAL A 47 -0.84 -3.06 -3.71
C VAL A 47 -1.07 -4.53 -4.01
N ARG A 48 -0.10 -5.15 -4.69
CA ARG A 48 -0.12 -6.56 -5.08
C ARG A 48 0.68 -7.44 -4.13
N ALA A 49 1.81 -6.93 -3.66
CA ALA A 49 2.67 -7.62 -2.72
C ALA A 49 3.45 -6.64 -1.84
N VAL A 50 3.73 -7.03 -0.61
CA VAL A 50 4.66 -6.36 0.30
C VAL A 50 5.73 -7.37 0.72
N LEU A 51 6.98 -7.03 0.44
CA LEU A 51 8.14 -7.88 0.65
C LEU A 51 9.02 -7.31 1.74
N GLU A 52 9.27 -8.09 2.77
CA GLU A 52 10.30 -7.82 3.77
C GLU A 52 11.60 -8.51 3.35
N PHE A 53 12.72 -7.80 3.35
CA PHE A 53 14.01 -8.39 3.03
C PHE A 53 15.14 -7.78 3.84
N ASN A 54 16.17 -8.59 4.13
CA ASN A 54 17.42 -8.11 4.71
C ASN A 54 18.55 -8.30 3.68
N PRO A 55 19.11 -7.21 3.11
CA PRO A 55 20.15 -7.31 2.10
C PRO A 55 21.50 -7.80 2.62
N ALA A 56 21.80 -7.68 3.93
CA ALA A 56 23.02 -8.21 4.53
C ALA A 56 22.94 -9.73 4.78
N GLU A 57 21.77 -10.22 5.20
CA GLU A 57 21.54 -11.63 5.48
C GLU A 57 21.04 -12.44 4.27
N GLY A 58 20.51 -11.77 3.24
CA GLY A 58 20.17 -12.39 1.96
C GLY A 58 18.84 -13.16 1.93
N TRP A 59 17.90 -12.82 2.81
CA TRP A 59 16.55 -13.40 2.82
C TRP A 59 15.49 -12.40 2.38
N CYS A 60 14.35 -12.92 1.92
CA CYS A 60 13.17 -12.15 1.51
C CYS A 60 11.91 -12.96 1.84
N ASN A 61 10.93 -12.32 2.48
CA ASN A 61 9.65 -12.88 2.89
C ASN A 61 8.51 -12.06 2.32
N ASP A 62 7.46 -12.74 1.88
CA ASP A 62 6.20 -12.11 1.51
C ASP A 62 5.35 -11.93 2.77
N ILE A 63 5.12 -10.67 3.15
CA ILE A 63 4.33 -10.29 4.33
C ILE A 63 3.02 -9.58 3.93
N THR A 64 2.60 -9.73 2.67
CA THR A 64 1.43 -9.01 2.12
C THR A 64 0.19 -9.22 2.97
N ALA A 65 -0.07 -10.45 3.41
CA ALA A 65 -1.26 -10.78 4.21
C ALA A 65 -1.23 -10.09 5.58
N ASP A 66 -0.07 -10.05 6.22
CA ASP A 66 0.09 -9.43 7.55
C ASP A 66 -0.06 -7.91 7.46
N VAL A 67 0.49 -7.29 6.41
CA VAL A 67 0.36 -5.85 6.17
C VAL A 67 -1.08 -5.47 5.85
N LEU A 68 -1.74 -6.19 4.94
CA LEU A 68 -3.15 -5.92 4.62
C LEU A 68 -4.10 -6.16 5.79
N ALA A 69 -3.75 -7.04 6.73
CA ALA A 69 -4.50 -7.23 7.96
C ALA A 69 -4.23 -6.14 9.01
N ALA A 70 -3.05 -5.51 8.98
CA ALA A 70 -2.64 -4.45 9.89
C ALA A 70 -3.07 -3.06 9.42
N VAL A 71 -3.28 -2.87 8.11
CA VAL A 71 -3.91 -1.66 7.58
C VAL A 71 -5.31 -1.58 8.21
N PRO A 72 -5.62 -0.53 8.98
CA PRO A 72 -6.96 -0.34 9.49
C PRO A 72 -7.89 -0.33 8.28
N GLY A 73 -8.79 -1.31 8.23
CA GLY A 73 -9.74 -1.41 7.14
C GLY A 73 -10.46 -0.07 7.00
N GLU A 74 -10.61 0.40 5.76
CA GLU A 74 -11.72 1.27 5.43
C GLU A 74 -13.00 0.43 5.64
N ASP A 75 -13.39 0.20 6.90
CA ASP A 75 -14.79 0.15 7.23
C ASP A 75 -15.31 1.50 6.79
N ASP A 76 -15.89 1.57 5.59
CA ASP A 76 -17.02 2.40 5.14
C ASP A 76 -17.33 3.68 5.96
N GLU A 77 -16.31 4.43 6.39
CA GLU A 77 -16.45 5.71 7.03
C GLU A 77 -16.53 6.71 5.90
N LEU A 78 -17.76 6.82 5.38
CA LEU A 78 -18.33 8.06 4.91
C LEU A 78 -17.84 9.19 5.82
N HIS A 79 -16.72 9.81 5.44
CA HIS A 79 -16.34 11.11 5.96
C HIS A 79 -17.50 12.04 5.63
N ASP A 80 -18.27 12.36 6.67
CA ASP A 80 -19.31 13.38 6.73
C ASP A 80 -18.63 14.77 6.72
N ASP A 81 -17.81 14.98 5.68
CA ASP A 81 -17.19 16.27 5.39
C ASP A 81 -18.18 16.99 4.47
N ASP A 82 -19.14 17.67 5.10
CA ASP A 82 -20.21 18.46 4.47
C ASP A 82 -19.69 19.48 3.42
N ASP A 83 -18.38 19.75 3.39
CA ASP A 83 -17.72 20.64 2.43
C ASP A 83 -17.29 19.96 1.11
N LEU A 84 -17.39 18.63 0.97
CA LEU A 84 -17.00 17.88 -0.25
C LEU A 84 -18.18 17.26 -1.02
N ALA A 85 -19.43 17.46 -0.58
CA ALA A 85 -20.61 16.89 -1.22
C ALA A 85 -20.74 17.26 -2.71
N ASP A 86 -20.28 18.45 -3.10
CA ASP A 86 -20.35 18.94 -4.48
C ASP A 86 -19.42 18.18 -5.45
N TYR A 87 -18.34 17.58 -4.95
CA TYR A 87 -17.40 16.78 -5.75
C TYR A 87 -17.61 15.26 -5.61
N ALA A 88 -18.60 14.82 -4.83
CA ALA A 88 -18.90 13.40 -4.65
C ALA A 88 -19.18 12.68 -5.98
N SER A 89 -19.75 13.39 -6.97
CA SER A 89 -20.02 12.86 -8.31
C SER A 89 -18.79 12.77 -9.23
N GLU A 90 -17.66 13.39 -8.84
CA GLU A 90 -16.38 13.38 -9.56
C GLU A 90 -15.35 12.44 -8.92
N ARG A 91 -15.59 11.98 -7.69
CA ARG A 91 -14.75 10.96 -7.05
C ARG A 91 -14.75 9.68 -7.87
N ILE A 92 -13.55 9.17 -8.12
CA ILE A 92 -13.33 7.87 -8.74
C ILE A 92 -13.55 6.84 -7.62
N ASP A 93 -14.70 6.19 -7.63
CA ASP A 93 -14.96 5.04 -6.77
C ASP A 93 -14.28 3.79 -7.35
N GLY A 94 -14.10 2.74 -6.53
CA GLY A 94 -13.47 1.48 -6.98
C GLY A 94 -14.14 0.91 -8.24
N ARG A 95 -15.44 1.18 -8.43
CA ARG A 95 -16.19 0.80 -9.62
C ARG A 95 -15.76 1.56 -10.89
N ARG A 96 -15.54 2.89 -10.79
CA ARG A 96 -15.01 3.72 -11.88
C ARG A 96 -13.51 3.51 -12.12
N ALA A 97 -12.75 3.16 -11.09
CA ALA A 97 -11.36 2.76 -11.19
C ALA A 97 -11.16 1.39 -11.88
N GLY A 98 -12.24 0.66 -12.18
CA GLY A 98 -12.15 -0.65 -12.85
C GLY A 98 -11.82 -1.80 -11.92
N VAL A 99 -11.89 -1.60 -10.61
CA VAL A 99 -11.63 -2.64 -9.60
C VAL A 99 -12.75 -3.67 -9.64
N LYS A 100 -12.42 -4.89 -10.09
CA LYS A 100 -13.32 -6.04 -10.01
C LYS A 100 -13.24 -6.61 -8.59
N VAL A 101 -14.10 -6.12 -7.70
CA VAL A 101 -14.30 -6.72 -6.38
C VAL A 101 -14.72 -8.17 -6.58
N ARG A 102 -13.82 -9.11 -6.31
CA ARG A 102 -14.16 -10.53 -6.21
C ARG A 102 -14.67 -10.78 -4.81
N VAL A 103 -16.00 -10.75 -4.66
CA VAL A 103 -16.68 -11.22 -3.45
C VAL A 103 -16.47 -12.74 -3.40
N ALA A 104 -15.83 -13.24 -2.33
CA ALA A 104 -15.78 -14.67 -2.05
C ALA A 104 -17.19 -15.13 -1.67
N ALA A 105 -17.68 -16.16 -2.37
CA ALA A 105 -18.95 -16.84 -2.11
C ALA A 105 -18.79 -17.94 -1.05
#